data_AF-A0A9X9AG66-F1
#
_entry.id   AF-A0A9X9AG66-F1
#
_cell.length_a   1.000
_cell.length_b   1.000
_cell.length_c   1.000
_cell.angle_alpha   90.00
_cell.angle_beta   90.00
_cell.angle_gamma   90.00
#
_symmetry.space_group_name_H-M   'P 1'
#
loop_
_entity.id
_entity.type
_entity.pdbx_description
1 polymer ?
#
loop_
_entity_poly.entity_id
_entity_poly.type
_entity_poly.pdbx_seq_one_letter_code
_entity_poly.pdbx_strand_id
1 'polypeptide(L)'
;MKNISLLGASGSIGTQTLDVLRSHPDQFRLVAFSVGKNIDYAVKVIQEFSPQIVSVQREEDVLKLQSVSGNTKIVYGSEGLLEVALHPDA
;
A
#
# COMPACT_ATOMS: atom_id res chain seq x y z
N MET A 1 18.85 1.70 -2.85
CA MET A 1 17.42 1.37 -2.66
C MET A 1 16.64 2.66 -2.47
N LYS A 2 15.65 2.92 -3.31
CA LYS A 2 14.71 4.04 -3.17
C LYS A 2 13.40 3.51 -2.61
N ASN A 3 12.87 4.21 -1.63
CA ASN A 3 11.57 3.89 -1.04
C ASN A 3 10.48 4.60 -1.84
N ILE A 4 9.34 3.94 -1.97
CA ILE A 4 8.21 4.39 -2.78
C ILE A 4 6.95 4.39 -1.93
N SER A 5 6.26 5.54 -1.93
CA SER A 5 4.86 5.66 -1.51
C SER A 5 3.96 5.70 -2.73
N LEU A 6 2.99 4.78 -2.83
CA LEU A 6 2.14 4.63 -4.01
C LEU A 6 0.66 4.92 -3.69
N LEU A 7 0.15 6.05 -4.18
CA LEU A 7 -1.25 6.41 -4.02
C LEU A 7 -2.10 5.80 -5.15
N GLY A 8 -3.10 4.98 -4.80
CA GLY A 8 -4.00 4.35 -5.78
C GLY A 8 -3.41 3.14 -6.50
N ALA A 9 -2.83 2.20 -5.75
CA ALA A 9 -2.14 1.01 -6.25
C ALA A 9 -3.02 0.10 -7.14
N SER A 10 -4.33 0.08 -6.92
CA SER A 10 -5.27 -0.73 -7.71
C SER A 10 -5.70 -0.10 -9.04
N GLY A 11 -5.26 1.13 -9.34
CA GLY A 11 -5.53 1.81 -10.61
C GLY A 11 -4.50 1.42 -11.68
N SER A 12 -4.74 1.81 -12.95
CA SER A 12 -3.86 1.45 -14.07
C SER A 12 -2.39 1.87 -13.86
N ILE A 13 -2.15 3.07 -13.34
CA ILE A 13 -0.79 3.53 -13.06
C ILE A 13 -0.21 2.80 -11.84
N GLY A 14 -1.04 2.54 -10.84
CA GLY A 14 -0.63 1.82 -9.63
C GLY A 14 -0.15 0.40 -9.93
N THR A 15 -0.92 -0.36 -10.72
CA THR A 15 -0.58 -1.73 -11.10
C THR A 15 0.72 -1.78 -11.90
N GLN A 16 0.89 -0.87 -12.86
CA GLN A 16 2.11 -0.78 -13.68
C GLN A 16 3.32 -0.34 -12.84
N THR A 17 3.12 0.53 -11.85
CA THR A 17 4.18 0.92 -10.91
C THR A 17 4.65 -0.30 -10.12
N LEU A 18 3.72 -1.13 -9.63
CA LEU A 18 4.08 -2.37 -8.94
C LEU A 18 4.83 -3.35 -9.85
N ASP A 19 4.51 -3.42 -11.15
CA ASP A 19 5.28 -4.24 -12.11
C ASP A 19 6.74 -3.77 -12.25
N VAL A 20 6.98 -2.46 -12.23
CA VAL A 20 8.35 -1.90 -12.23
C VAL A 20 9.08 -2.27 -10.94
N LEU A 21 8.43 -2.18 -9.79
CA LEU A 21 9.00 -2.55 -8.49
C LEU A 21 9.34 -4.06 -8.45
N ARG A 22 8.47 -4.93 -8.96
CA ARG A 22 8.74 -6.38 -9.10
C ARG A 22 9.96 -6.66 -9.95
N SER A 23 10.14 -5.90 -11.02
CA SER A 23 11.22 -6.11 -11.99
C SER A 23 12.58 -5.58 -11.49
N HIS A 24 12.60 -4.74 -10.46
CA HIS A 24 13.81 -4.10 -9.93
C HIS A 24 13.82 -4.07 -8.38
N PRO A 25 13.74 -5.24 -7.72
CA PRO A 25 13.61 -5.33 -6.26
C PRO A 25 14.88 -4.89 -5.50
N ASP A 26 16.02 -4.83 -6.16
CA ASP A 26 17.30 -4.31 -5.65
C ASP A 26 17.36 -2.77 -5.66
N GLN A 27 16.52 -2.13 -6.47
CA GLN A 27 16.50 -0.68 -6.65
C GLN A 27 15.36 -0.02 -5.88
N PHE A 28 14.19 -0.64 -5.80
CA PHE A 28 12.99 -0.04 -5.22
C PHE A 28 12.38 -0.89 -4.11
N ARG A 29 11.80 -0.20 -3.13
CA ARG A 29 11.02 -0.82 -2.05
C ARG A 29 9.71 -0.08 -1.87
N LEU A 30 8.60 -0.82 -1.90
CA LEU A 30 7.30 -0.27 -1.50
C LEU A 30 7.27 -0.14 0.03
N VAL A 31 7.18 1.09 0.53
CA VAL A 31 7.09 1.34 1.98
C VAL A 31 5.67 1.71 2.41
N ALA A 32 4.93 2.39 1.53
CA ALA A 32 3.59 2.87 1.81
C ALA A 32 2.74 2.77 0.54
N PHE A 33 1.44 2.45 0.69
CA PHE A 33 0.53 2.51 -0.46
C PHE A 33 -0.92 2.80 -0.07
N SER A 34 -1.76 3.12 -1.04
CA SER A 34 -3.21 3.21 -0.83
C SER A 34 -4.00 2.48 -1.91
N VAL A 35 -5.19 2.02 -1.53
CA VAL A 35 -6.21 1.51 -2.45
C VAL A 35 -7.55 2.14 -2.13
N GLY A 36 -8.44 2.16 -3.13
CA GLY A 36 -9.83 2.57 -2.91
C GLY A 36 -10.62 1.46 -2.20
N LYS A 37 -11.49 0.79 -2.97
CA LYS A 37 -12.41 -0.25 -2.46
C LYS A 37 -11.94 -1.68 -2.71
N ASN A 38 -10.84 -1.86 -3.44
CA ASN A 38 -10.38 -3.19 -3.86
C ASN A 38 -9.52 -3.84 -2.78
N ILE A 39 -10.18 -4.38 -1.75
CA ILE A 39 -9.53 -4.94 -0.56
C ILE A 39 -8.74 -6.20 -0.89
N ASP A 40 -9.27 -7.07 -1.76
CA ASP A 40 -8.55 -8.26 -2.23
C ASP A 40 -7.24 -7.89 -2.91
N TYR A 41 -7.20 -6.75 -3.62
CA TYR A 41 -5.97 -6.24 -4.20
C TYR A 41 -4.99 -5.74 -3.13
N ALA A 42 -5.47 -5.03 -2.10
CA ALA A 42 -4.62 -4.66 -0.96
C ALA A 42 -4.00 -5.88 -0.27
N VAL A 43 -4.77 -6.95 -0.05
CA VAL A 43 -4.25 -8.20 0.53
C VAL A 43 -3.06 -8.72 -0.28
N LYS A 44 -3.19 -8.80 -1.61
CA LYS A 44 -2.12 -9.27 -2.51
C LYS A 44 -0.87 -8.40 -2.40
N VAL A 45 -1.04 -7.07 -2.41
CA VAL A 45 0.08 -6.13 -2.31
C VAL A 45 0.78 -6.23 -0.95
N ILE A 46 0.02 -6.37 0.15
CA ILE A 46 0.59 -6.55 1.49
C ILE A 46 1.42 -7.82 1.55
N GLN A 47 0.88 -8.94 1.08
CA GLN A 47 1.57 -10.24 1.09
C GLN A 47 2.83 -10.25 0.23
N GLU A 48 2.79 -9.57 -0.93
CA GLU A 48 3.89 -9.55 -1.87
C GLU A 48 5.03 -8.61 -1.43
N PHE A 49 4.70 -7.39 -0.99
CA PHE A 49 5.70 -6.35 -0.77
C PHE A 49 5.99 -6.06 0.70
N SER A 50 5.17 -6.54 1.64
CA SER A 50 5.29 -6.28 3.08
C SER A 50 5.55 -4.79 3.42
N PRO A 51 4.69 -3.86 2.96
CA PRO A 51 4.86 -2.44 3.23
C PRO A 51 4.67 -2.13 4.72
N GLN A 52 5.10 -0.95 5.16
CA GLN A 52 4.93 -0.50 6.53
C GLN A 52 3.52 0.04 6.79
N ILE A 53 2.88 0.62 5.77
CA ILE A 53 1.54 1.21 5.90
C ILE A 53 0.69 1.04 4.63
N VAL A 54 -0.61 0.84 4.82
CA VAL A 54 -1.63 0.90 3.78
C VAL A 54 -2.81 1.79 4.19
N SER A 55 -3.30 2.60 3.25
CA SER A 55 -4.58 3.30 3.38
C SER A 55 -5.67 2.67 2.53
N VAL A 56 -6.85 2.45 3.11
CA VAL A 56 -8.08 2.04 2.42
C VAL A 56 -9.14 3.13 2.46
N GLN A 57 -10.16 3.07 1.59
CA GLN A 57 -11.15 4.15 1.53
C GLN A 57 -12.04 4.25 2.78
N ARG A 58 -12.42 3.13 3.40
CA ARG A 58 -13.43 3.10 4.47
C ARG A 58 -12.91 2.40 5.72
N GLU A 59 -13.37 2.85 6.88
CA GLU A 59 -13.04 2.25 8.18
C GLU A 59 -13.44 0.78 8.28
N GLU A 60 -14.61 0.42 7.75
CA GLU A 60 -15.11 -0.97 7.75
C GLU A 60 -14.17 -1.97 7.03
N ASP A 61 -13.36 -1.47 6.10
CA ASP A 61 -12.43 -2.29 5.34
C ASP A 61 -11.14 -2.60 6.11
N VAL A 62 -10.84 -1.84 7.17
CA VAL A 62 -9.68 -2.08 8.05
C VAL A 62 -9.76 -3.46 8.67
N LEU A 63 -10.94 -3.84 9.16
CA LEU A 63 -11.18 -5.13 9.82
C LEU A 63 -10.91 -6.31 8.88
N LYS A 64 -11.15 -6.14 7.57
CA LYS A 64 -10.92 -7.18 6.55
C LYS A 64 -9.44 -7.43 6.29
N LEU A 65 -8.59 -6.44 6.57
CA LEU A 65 -7.14 -6.52 6.37
C LEU A 65 -6.38 -6.93 7.64
N GLN A 66 -7.00 -6.90 8.82
CA GLN A 66 -6.33 -7.24 10.09
C GLN A 66 -5.73 -8.65 10.10
N SER A 67 -6.36 -9.62 9.43
CA SER A 67 -5.85 -10.99 9.37
C SER A 67 -4.58 -11.15 8.53
N VAL A 68 -4.32 -10.21 7.63
CA VAL A 68 -3.17 -10.25 6.71
C VAL A 68 -2.17 -9.12 6.95
N SER A 69 -2.43 -8.26 7.94
CA SER A 69 -1.64 -7.06 8.18
C SER A 69 -0.19 -7.39 8.49
N GLY A 70 0.07 -8.45 9.26
CA GLY A 70 1.40 -8.70 9.81
C GLY A 70 1.89 -7.44 10.54
N ASN A 71 3.00 -6.87 10.06
CA ASN A 71 3.57 -5.61 10.57
C ASN A 71 3.09 -4.36 9.81
N THR A 72 2.21 -4.50 8.82
CA THR A 72 1.64 -3.39 8.04
C THR A 72 0.60 -2.65 8.87
N LYS A 73 0.81 -1.36 9.12
CA LYS A 73 -0.21 -0.48 9.70
C LYS A 73 -1.33 -0.26 8.69
N ILE A 74 -2.59 -0.46 9.10
CA ILE A 74 -3.75 -0.20 8.25
C ILE A 74 -4.44 1.07 8.74
N VAL A 75 -4.59 2.04 7.84
CA VAL A 75 -5.29 3.31 8.07
C VAL A 75 -6.39 3.49 7.02
N TYR A 76 -7.26 4.48 7.18
CA TYR A 76 -8.38 4.67 6.27
C TYR A 76 -8.70 6.15 6.03
N GLY A 77 -9.52 6.39 5.01
CA GLY A 77 -10.05 7.71 4.71
C GLY A 77 -8.99 8.70 4.24
N SER A 78 -9.34 9.99 4.28
CA SER A 78 -8.47 11.06 3.81
C SER A 78 -7.24 11.22 4.70
N GLU A 79 -7.40 11.06 6.01
CA GLU A 79 -6.35 11.14 7.01
C GLU A 79 -5.33 10.00 6.81
N GLY A 80 -5.81 8.77 6.58
CA GLY A 80 -4.94 7.65 6.26
C GLY A 80 -4.20 7.83 4.94
N LEU A 81 -4.86 8.43 3.94
CA LEU A 81 -4.22 8.73 2.65
C LEU A 81 -3.11 9.77 2.81
N LEU A 82 -3.33 10.80 3.65
CA LEU A 82 -2.29 11.78 4.00
C LEU A 82 -1.12 11.13 4.73
N GLU A 83 -1.38 10.20 5.65
CA GLU A 83 -0.32 9.49 6.37
C GLU A 83 0.57 8.66 5.41
N VAL A 84 -0.05 7.98 4.43
CA VAL A 84 0.68 7.26 3.37
C VAL A 84 1.52 8.24 2.53
N ALA A 85 0.96 9.39 2.16
CA ALA A 85 1.64 10.39 1.33
C ALA A 85 2.81 11.08 2.05
N LEU A 86 2.76 11.18 3.38
CA LEU A 86 3.76 11.83 4.23
C LEU A 86 4.64 10.83 5.00
N HIS A 87 4.61 9.55 4.63
CA HIS A 87 5.35 8.52 5.35
C HIS A 87 6.86 8.87 5.37
N PRO A 88 7.53 8.88 6.55
CA PRO A 88 8.87 9.45 6.71
C PRO A 88 9.96 8.71 5.93
N ASP A 89 9.73 7.42 5.65
CA ASP A 89 10.66 6.61 4.86
C ASP A 89 10.47 6.78 3.35
N ALA A 90 9.43 7.49 2.88
CA ALA A 90 9.10 7.66 1.45
C ALA A 90 9.64 8.97 0.85
#